data_AF-A0A355BLQ8-F1
#
_entry.id   AF-A0A355BLQ8-F1
#
_cell.length_a   1.000
_cell.length_b   1.000
_cell.length_c   1.000
_cell.angle_alpha   90.00
_cell.angle_beta   90.00
_cell.angle_gamma   90.00
#
_symmetry.space_group_name_H-M   'P 1'
#
loop_
_entity.id
_entity.type
_entity.pdbx_description
1 polymer ?
#
loop_
_entity_poly.entity_id
_entity_poly.type
_entity_poly.pdbx_seq_one_letter_code
_entity_poly.pdbx_strand_id
1 'polypeptide(L)'
;MTVAEVRAWLFGESGQISAEALAELRLDARIGIRQLASRYELAQARERPELERLAKMWLLEEKAWASGYSLVVGIDEAGCGPLAGPVVAAAVVFEQSSPILGLNDSKQLSQSKREQLFDAIYGKASAVGVGVVSNHDIDEYNILQAAK
;
A
#
# COMPACT_ATOMS: atom_id res chain seq x y z
N MET A 1 -14.01 29.42 13.03
CA MET A 1 -13.94 28.02 13.49
C MET A 1 -13.41 27.94 14.91
N THR A 2 -13.99 27.10 15.75
CA THR A 2 -13.46 26.73 17.08
C THR A 2 -12.24 25.82 16.96
N VAL A 3 -11.47 25.66 18.04
CA VAL A 3 -10.31 24.74 18.07
C VAL A 3 -10.74 23.30 17.76
N ALA A 4 -11.92 22.89 18.25
CA ALA A 4 -12.48 21.56 18.00
C ALA A 4 -12.86 21.37 16.52
N GLU A 5 -13.48 22.38 15.90
CA GLU A 5 -13.80 22.36 14.47
C GLU A 5 -12.54 22.30 13.61
N VAL A 6 -11.51 23.08 13.93
CA VAL A 6 -10.24 23.06 13.18
C VAL A 6 -9.56 21.70 13.31
N ARG A 7 -9.58 21.07 14.50
CA ARG A 7 -9.07 19.71 14.68
C ARG A 7 -9.84 18.70 13.82
N ALA A 8 -11.16 18.75 13.86
CA ALA A 8 -12.01 17.85 13.06
C ALA A 8 -11.79 18.06 11.55
N TRP A 9 -11.54 19.29 11.13
CA TRP A 9 -11.24 19.62 9.74
C TRP A 9 -9.87 19.10 9.30
N LEU A 10 -8.82 19.31 10.11
CA LEU A 10 -7.45 18.88 9.80
C LEU A 10 -7.27 17.35 9.80
N PHE A 11 -7.97 16.65 10.69
CA PHE A 11 -7.80 15.20 10.90
C PHE A 11 -9.07 14.40 10.55
N GLY A 12 -10.00 14.98 9.81
CA GLY A 12 -11.23 14.33 9.33
C GLY A 12 -11.03 13.60 7.99
N GLU A 13 -12.11 13.03 7.45
CA GLU A 13 -12.06 12.16 6.25
C GLU A 13 -11.49 12.84 5.00
N SER A 14 -11.63 14.16 4.86
CA SER A 14 -11.05 14.89 3.73
C SER A 14 -9.54 15.12 3.89
N GLY A 15 -9.03 15.20 5.13
CA GLY A 15 -7.60 15.17 5.54
C GLY A 15 -6.59 16.08 4.84
N GLN A 16 -7.01 16.85 3.83
CA GLN A 16 -6.18 17.64 2.95
C GLN A 16 -6.73 19.06 2.92
N ILE A 17 -5.90 20.00 3.35
CA ILE A 17 -6.15 21.43 3.24
C ILE A 17 -5.12 22.07 2.31
N SER A 18 -5.50 23.16 1.66
CA SER A 18 -4.59 23.86 0.76
C SER A 18 -3.39 24.46 1.51
N ALA A 19 -2.32 24.74 0.78
CA ALA A 19 -1.12 25.35 1.36
C ALA A 19 -1.44 26.74 1.95
N GLU A 20 -2.36 27.46 1.33
CA GLU A 20 -2.85 28.77 1.76
C GLU A 20 -3.61 28.66 3.08
N ALA A 21 -4.56 27.71 3.16
CA ALA A 21 -5.32 27.45 4.38
C ALA A 21 -4.41 27.07 5.56
N LEU A 22 -3.37 26.27 5.31
CA LEU A 22 -2.40 25.91 6.34
C LEU A 22 -1.55 27.12 6.77
N ALA A 23 -1.18 28.00 5.83
CA ALA A 23 -0.46 29.23 6.14
C ALA A 23 -1.30 30.18 7.01
N GLU A 24 -2.61 30.28 6.77
CA GLU A 24 -3.52 31.04 7.62
C GLU A 24 -3.58 30.50 9.05
N LEU A 25 -3.67 29.18 9.23
CA LEU A 25 -3.71 28.55 10.55
C LEU A 25 -2.41 28.75 11.35
N ARG A 26 -1.26 28.87 10.67
CA ARG A 26 0.03 29.19 11.31
C ARG A 26 0.04 30.59 11.92
N LEU A 27 -0.67 31.54 11.29
CA LEU A 27 -0.75 32.94 11.72
C LEU A 27 -1.94 33.23 12.63
N ASP A 28 -2.80 32.24 12.92
CA ASP A 28 -3.96 32.41 13.80
C ASP A 28 -3.52 32.90 15.19
N ALA A 29 -4.25 33.87 15.75
CA ALA A 29 -3.94 34.47 17.05
C ALA A 29 -3.99 33.45 18.21
N ARG A 30 -4.73 32.35 18.07
CA ARG A 30 -4.95 31.34 19.11
C ARG A 30 -3.84 30.29 19.10
N ILE A 31 -3.14 30.16 20.24
CA ILE A 31 -2.03 29.20 20.43
C ILE A 31 -2.45 27.76 20.08
N GLY A 32 -3.65 27.35 20.50
CA GLY A 32 -4.16 26.00 20.24
C GLY A 32 -4.30 25.66 18.76
N ILE A 33 -4.62 26.63 17.91
CA ILE A 33 -4.72 26.43 16.46
C ILE A 33 -3.34 26.35 15.81
N ARG A 34 -2.41 27.22 16.21
CA ARG A 34 -1.02 27.15 15.74
C ARG A 34 -0.36 25.81 16.10
N GLN A 35 -0.64 25.29 17.30
CA GLN A 35 -0.19 23.96 17.72
C GLN A 35 -0.82 22.84 16.89
N LEU A 36 -2.10 22.95 16.54
CA LEU A 36 -2.77 21.98 15.66
C LEU A 36 -2.15 21.99 14.25
N ALA A 37 -1.90 23.17 13.68
CA ALA A 37 -1.23 23.30 12.37
C ALA A 37 0.15 22.65 12.37
N SER A 38 0.98 22.93 13.40
CA SER A 38 2.30 22.30 13.54
C SER A 38 2.22 20.77 13.67
N ARG A 39 1.25 20.24 14.43
CA ARG A 39 1.05 18.79 14.54
C ARG A 39 0.63 18.16 13.21
N TYR A 40 -0.28 18.81 12.49
CA TYR A 40 -0.73 18.35 11.18
C TYR A 40 0.43 18.32 10.18
N GLU A 41 1.29 19.35 10.16
CA GLU A 41 2.49 19.38 9.31
C GLU A 41 3.48 18.26 9.63
N LEU A 42 3.72 18.01 10.92
CA LEU A 42 4.58 16.92 11.35
C LEU A 42 4.01 15.56 10.94
N ALA A 43 2.69 15.38 10.99
CA ALA A 43 2.03 14.17 10.51
C ALA A 43 2.20 14.02 8.98
N GLN A 44 1.89 15.06 8.22
CA GLN A 44 2.03 15.06 6.76
C GLN A 44 3.47 14.83 6.31
N ALA A 45 4.45 15.43 7.00
CA ALA A 45 5.87 15.23 6.71
C ALA A 45 6.35 13.80 6.98
N ARG A 46 5.68 13.05 7.87
CA ARG A 46 5.96 11.63 8.12
C ARG A 46 5.34 10.72 7.08
N GLU A 47 4.15 11.05 6.59
CA GLU A 47 3.44 10.25 5.60
C GLU A 47 3.92 10.47 4.17
N ARG A 48 4.32 11.70 3.83
CA ARG A 48 4.76 12.05 2.47
C ARG A 48 5.87 11.15 1.91
N PRO A 49 6.96 10.84 2.64
CA PRO A 49 8.00 9.94 2.13
C PRO A 49 7.48 8.54 1.83
N GLU A 50 6.53 8.04 2.62
CA GLU A 50 5.92 6.73 2.40
C GLU A 50 4.99 6.74 1.18
N LEU A 51 4.19 7.79 1.01
CA LEU A 51 3.35 7.96 -0.18
C LEU A 51 4.20 8.09 -1.45
N GLU A 52 5.30 8.84 -1.41
CA GLU A 52 6.25 8.94 -2.52
C GLU A 52 6.92 7.58 -2.83
N ARG A 53 7.27 6.80 -1.80
CA ARG A 53 7.82 5.45 -1.98
C ARG A 53 6.80 4.52 -2.63
N LEU A 54 5.56 4.52 -2.15
CA LEU A 54 4.48 3.71 -2.70
C LEU A 54 4.13 4.12 -4.12
N ALA A 55 4.11 5.42 -4.44
CA ALA A 55 3.89 5.90 -5.80
C ALA A 55 4.96 5.36 -6.77
N LYS A 56 6.23 5.32 -6.33
CA LYS A 56 7.32 4.74 -7.14
C LYS A 56 7.16 3.24 -7.38
N MET A 57 6.47 2.51 -6.51
CA MET A 57 6.20 1.08 -6.72
C MET A 57 5.28 0.83 -7.91
N TRP A 58 4.44 1.79 -8.28
CA TRP A 58 3.49 1.70 -9.40
C TRP A 58 4.08 2.06 -10.77
N LEU A 59 5.38 2.41 -10.84
CA LEU A 59 5.98 2.92 -12.07
C LEU A 59 5.89 1.91 -13.24
N LEU A 60 5.94 0.61 -12.95
CA LEU A 60 5.88 -0.44 -13.97
C LEU A 60 4.46 -0.58 -14.52
N GLU A 61 3.47 -0.62 -13.65
CA GLU A 61 2.05 -0.69 -13.97
C GLU A 61 1.60 0.55 -14.74
N GLU A 62 1.97 1.74 -14.27
CA GLU A 62 1.67 3.00 -14.95
C GLU A 62 2.27 3.05 -16.36
N LYS A 63 3.51 2.58 -16.51
CA LYS A 63 4.15 2.48 -17.82
C LYS A 63 3.43 1.49 -18.74
N ALA A 64 2.96 0.35 -18.20
CA ALA A 64 2.22 -0.64 -18.97
C ALA A 64 0.85 -0.09 -19.40
N TRP A 65 0.10 0.54 -18.51
CA TRP A 65 -1.17 1.21 -18.86
C TRP A 65 -0.96 2.30 -19.91
N ALA A 66 0.06 3.14 -19.76
CA ALA A 66 0.42 4.17 -20.74
C ALA A 66 0.82 3.58 -22.12
N SER A 67 1.29 2.34 -22.15
CA SER A 67 1.63 1.61 -23.38
C SER A 67 0.42 0.90 -24.01
N GLY A 68 -0.78 1.06 -23.44
CA GLY A 68 -2.02 0.49 -23.97
C GLY A 68 -2.39 -0.91 -23.46
N TYR A 69 -1.64 -1.45 -22.49
CA TYR A 69 -2.03 -2.70 -21.83
C TYR A 69 -3.23 -2.44 -20.92
N SER A 70 -4.34 -3.12 -21.16
CA SER A 70 -5.58 -2.97 -20.38
C SER A 70 -5.57 -3.73 -19.05
N LEU A 71 -4.71 -4.74 -18.93
CA LEU A 71 -4.62 -5.60 -17.76
C LEU A 71 -3.15 -5.80 -17.39
N VAL A 72 -2.80 -5.43 -16.17
CA VAL A 72 -1.47 -5.65 -15.59
C VAL A 72 -1.63 -6.52 -14.36
N VAL A 73 -0.86 -7.60 -14.30
CA VAL A 73 -0.97 -8.63 -13.25
C VAL A 73 0.37 -8.69 -12.52
N GLY A 74 0.35 -8.46 -11.21
CA GLY A 74 1.47 -8.74 -10.33
C GLY A 74 1.46 -10.21 -9.91
N ILE A 75 2.60 -10.88 -10.00
CA ILE A 75 2.74 -12.30 -9.65
C ILE A 75 3.91 -12.46 -8.68
N ASP A 76 3.72 -13.26 -7.63
CA ASP A 76 4.77 -13.64 -6.68
C ASP A 76 4.49 -15.02 -6.08
N GLU A 77 5.53 -15.74 -5.68
CA GLU A 77 5.46 -17.09 -5.12
C GLU A 77 6.04 -17.23 -3.72
N ALA A 78 5.54 -18.23 -2.99
CA ALA A 78 6.04 -18.63 -1.69
C ALA A 78 6.14 -20.16 -1.61
N GLY A 79 7.10 -20.66 -0.83
CA GLY A 79 7.27 -22.11 -0.61
C GLY A 79 8.42 -22.76 -1.39
N CYS A 80 9.25 -21.98 -2.10
CA CYS A 80 10.37 -22.55 -2.88
C CYS A 80 11.61 -22.96 -2.05
N GLY A 81 11.71 -22.50 -0.80
CA GLY A 81 12.84 -22.78 0.10
C GLY A 81 12.62 -23.85 1.18
N PRO A 82 11.41 -23.99 1.76
CA PRO A 82 11.13 -25.03 2.75
C PRO A 82 11.35 -26.46 2.22
N LEU A 83 11.67 -27.39 3.13
CA LEU A 83 11.83 -28.83 2.82
C LEU A 83 10.51 -29.59 2.68
N ALA A 84 9.40 -28.99 3.07
CA ALA A 84 8.08 -29.60 3.06
C ALA A 84 7.01 -28.55 2.78
N GLY A 85 5.90 -29.01 2.21
CA GLY A 85 4.78 -28.18 1.82
C GLY A 85 4.76 -27.88 0.32
N PRO A 86 3.67 -27.25 -0.16
CA PRO A 86 3.53 -26.88 -1.56
C PRO A 86 4.27 -25.59 -1.90
N VAL A 87 4.40 -25.32 -3.19
CA VAL A 87 4.65 -23.97 -3.71
C VAL A 87 3.31 -23.32 -4.00
N VAL A 88 3.17 -22.06 -3.61
CA VAL A 88 1.95 -21.26 -3.82
C VAL A 88 2.32 -20.00 -4.56
N ALA A 89 1.63 -19.71 -5.67
CA ALA A 89 1.77 -18.47 -6.41
C ALA A 89 0.46 -17.67 -6.36
N ALA A 90 0.56 -16.35 -6.25
CA ALA A 90 -0.59 -15.45 -6.31
C ALA A 90 -0.46 -14.53 -7.52
N ALA A 91 -1.59 -14.28 -8.20
CA ALA A 91 -1.73 -13.31 -9.27
C ALA A 91 -2.75 -12.25 -8.83
N VAL A 92 -2.34 -10.98 -8.81
CA VAL A 92 -3.17 -9.87 -8.31
C VAL A 92 -3.28 -8.79 -9.37
N VAL A 93 -4.51 -8.30 -9.57
CA VAL A 93 -4.83 -7.22 -10.50
C VAL A 93 -5.36 -6.02 -9.73
N PHE A 94 -4.86 -4.83 -10.09
CA PHE A 94 -5.43 -3.56 -9.66
C PHE A 94 -5.88 -2.77 -10.89
N GLU A 95 -7.05 -2.12 -10.81
CA GLU A 95 -7.60 -1.31 -11.90
C GLU A 95 -6.92 0.06 -12.05
N GLN A 96 -6.33 0.57 -10.97
CA GLN A 96 -5.63 1.85 -10.93
C GLN A 96 -4.63 1.87 -9.78
N SER A 97 -3.69 2.81 -9.82
CA SER A 97 -2.75 2.99 -8.71
C SER A 97 -3.50 3.41 -7.45
N SER A 98 -3.43 2.56 -6.42
CA SER A 98 -4.04 2.83 -5.12
C SER A 98 -3.02 2.53 -4.03
N PRO A 99 -2.45 3.54 -3.36
CA PRO A 99 -1.44 3.30 -2.34
C PRO A 99 -2.03 2.48 -1.18
N ILE A 100 -1.29 1.47 -0.75
CA ILE A 100 -1.61 0.66 0.43
C ILE A 100 -0.54 0.97 1.48
N LEU A 101 -0.90 1.72 2.51
CA LEU A 101 0.05 2.23 3.49
C LEU A 101 0.78 1.10 4.24
N GLY A 102 2.12 1.14 4.18
CA GLY A 102 2.98 0.13 4.79
C GLY A 102 3.10 -1.16 3.98
N LEU A 103 2.64 -1.19 2.72
CA LEU A 103 2.90 -2.30 1.80
C LEU A 103 4.39 -2.40 1.52
N ASN A 104 4.96 -3.57 1.77
CA ASN A 104 6.39 -3.85 1.58
C ASN A 104 6.60 -5.36 1.37
N ASP A 105 7.84 -5.78 1.13
CA ASP A 105 8.22 -7.20 1.07
C ASP A 105 7.73 -7.94 2.32
N SER A 106 7.06 -9.08 2.11
CA SER A 106 6.41 -9.84 3.18
C SER A 106 7.38 -10.32 4.27
N LYS A 107 8.67 -10.48 3.96
CA LYS A 107 9.72 -10.89 4.91
C LYS A 107 10.12 -9.76 5.84
N GLN A 108 9.84 -8.50 5.48
CA GLN A 108 10.09 -7.32 6.31
C GLN A 108 8.91 -6.95 7.20
N LEU A 109 7.79 -7.68 7.10
CA LEU A 109 6.54 -7.37 7.79
C LEU A 109 6.29 -8.34 8.95
N SER A 110 5.73 -7.82 10.05
CA SER A 110 5.22 -8.67 11.12
C SER A 110 3.99 -9.46 10.64
N GLN A 111 3.69 -10.59 11.28
CA GLN A 111 2.49 -11.38 10.95
C GLN A 111 1.21 -10.54 11.02
N SER A 112 1.00 -9.79 12.11
CA SER A 112 -0.18 -8.95 12.27
C SER A 112 -0.29 -7.89 11.16
N LYS A 113 0.84 -7.29 10.73
CA LYS A 113 0.82 -6.33 9.63
C LYS A 113 0.50 -6.99 8.29
N ARG A 114 0.96 -8.22 8.05
CA ARG A 114 0.60 -9.00 6.85
C ARG A 114 -0.88 -9.31 6.79
N GLU A 115 -1.49 -9.70 7.92
CA GLU A 115 -2.93 -9.97 8.00
C GLU A 115 -3.75 -8.71 7.68
N GLN A 116 -3.36 -7.55 8.23
CA GLN A 116 -4.01 -6.28 7.89
C GLN A 116 -3.84 -5.89 6.41
N LEU A 117 -2.66 -6.13 5.85
CA LEU A 117 -2.38 -5.83 4.45
C LEU A 117 -3.10 -6.79 3.51
N PHE A 118 -3.29 -8.05 3.90
CA PHE A 118 -4.07 -9.03 3.16
C PHE A 118 -5.49 -8.51 2.90
N ASP A 119 -6.18 -8.08 3.95
CA ASP A 119 -7.53 -7.52 3.83
C ASP A 119 -7.55 -6.25 2.97
N ALA A 120 -6.56 -5.38 3.14
CA ALA A 120 -6.45 -4.14 2.36
C ALA A 120 -6.17 -4.40 0.87
N ILE A 121 -5.35 -5.42 0.55
CA ILE A 121 -5.06 -5.84 -0.83
C ILE A 121 -6.31 -6.43 -1.45
N TYR A 122 -6.97 -7.39 -0.79
CA TYR A 122 -8.20 -8.01 -1.30
C TYR A 122 -9.33 -7.00 -1.50
N GLY A 123 -9.46 -6.00 -0.61
CA GLY A 123 -10.46 -4.95 -0.75
C GLY A 123 -10.20 -3.97 -1.89
N LYS A 124 -8.98 -3.89 -2.42
CA LYS A 124 -8.58 -2.97 -3.50
C LYS A 124 -8.29 -3.66 -4.83
N ALA A 125 -7.96 -4.94 -4.80
CA ALA A 125 -7.72 -5.73 -6.00
C ALA A 125 -9.04 -5.95 -6.76
N SER A 126 -8.99 -5.85 -8.08
CA SER A 126 -10.13 -6.17 -8.94
C SER A 126 -10.23 -7.66 -9.22
N ALA A 127 -9.11 -8.37 -9.18
CA ALA A 127 -9.05 -9.82 -9.28
C ALA A 127 -7.84 -10.38 -8.51
N VAL A 128 -8.04 -11.56 -7.92
CA VAL A 128 -6.99 -12.34 -7.26
C VAL A 128 -7.13 -13.80 -7.67
N GLY A 129 -6.03 -14.41 -8.11
CA GLY A 129 -5.93 -15.84 -8.38
C GLY A 129 -4.82 -16.45 -7.53
N VAL A 130 -5.01 -17.70 -7.08
CA VAL A 130 -4.00 -18.45 -6.33
C VAL A 130 -3.81 -19.81 -6.98
N GLY A 131 -2.56 -20.12 -7.33
CA GLY A 131 -2.13 -21.43 -7.81
C GLY A 131 -1.36 -22.17 -6.71
N VAL A 132 -1.59 -23.47 -6.58
CA VAL A 132 -0.90 -24.33 -5.61
C VAL A 132 -0.36 -25.55 -6.32
N VAL A 133 0.93 -25.81 -6.16
CA VAL A 133 1.63 -26.96 -6.70
C VAL A 133 2.10 -27.84 -5.55
N SER A 134 1.69 -29.11 -5.57
CA SER A 134 1.95 -30.03 -4.46
C SER A 134 3.43 -30.44 -4.41
N ASN A 135 3.88 -30.96 -3.28
CA ASN A 135 5.22 -31.50 -3.16
C ASN A 135 5.47 -32.70 -4.10
N HIS A 136 4.43 -33.49 -4.40
CA HIS A 136 4.53 -34.56 -5.39
C HIS A 136 4.88 -34.03 -6.77
N ASP A 137 4.22 -32.95 -7.19
CA ASP A 137 4.49 -32.30 -8.48
C ASP A 137 5.88 -31.64 -8.47
N ILE A 138 6.32 -31.09 -7.33
CA ILE A 138 7.69 -30.56 -7.19
C ILE A 138 8.73 -31.66 -7.39
N ASP A 139 8.51 -32.84 -6.80
CA ASP A 139 9.42 -33.97 -6.94
C ASP A 139 9.47 -34.49 -8.39
N GLU A 140 8.36 -34.42 -9.12
CA GLU A 140 8.26 -34.82 -10.54
C GLU A 140 8.93 -33.80 -11.49
N TYR A 141 8.62 -32.50 -11.31
CA TYR A 141 8.99 -31.46 -12.27
C TYR A 141 10.20 -30.62 -11.87
N ASN A 142 10.73 -30.78 -10.65
CA ASN A 142 11.69 -29.91 -9.96
C ASN A 142 11.13 -28.53 -9.55
N ILE A 143 11.79 -27.94 -8.55
CA ILE A 143 11.33 -26.69 -7.92
C ILE A 143 11.27 -25.49 -8.87
N LEU A 144 12.17 -25.42 -9.86
CA LEU A 144 12.19 -24.30 -10.81
C LEU A 144 11.01 -24.36 -11.79
N GLN A 145 10.51 -25.55 -12.14
CA GLN A 145 9.34 -25.68 -13.00
C GLN A 145 8.04 -25.59 -12.21
N ALA A 146 8.01 -26.12 -10.99
CA ALA A 146 6.86 -26.03 -10.10
C ALA A 146 6.50 -24.58 -9.70
N ALA A 147 7.46 -23.66 -9.77
CA ALA A 147 7.27 -22.24 -9.49
C ALA A 147 6.97 -21.38 -10.74
N LYS A 148 6.82 -21.96 -11.93
CA LYS A 148 6.61 -21.25 -13.21
C LYS A 148 5.20 -21.39 -13.76
#